data_AF-A0A2N1PTI5-F1
#
_entry.id   AF-A0A2N1PTI5-F1
#
_cell.length_a   1.000
_cell.length_b   1.000
_cell.length_c   1.000
_cell.angle_alpha   90.00
_cell.angle_beta   90.00
_cell.angle_gamma   90.00
#
_symmetry.space_group_name_H-M   'P 1'
#
loop_
_entity.id
_entity.type
_entity.pdbx_description
1 polymer ?
#
loop_
_entity_poly.entity_id
_entity_poly.type
_entity_poly.pdbx_seq_one_letter_code
_entity_poly.pdbx_strand_id
1 'polypeptide(L)'
;MITCEKLDQINRDHARELKRLRAMTDSQYEGFKKNFTIGILDPELSRFEAIDILISMIAVNRKLRRGLSGNEVSHNNPGGEE
;
A
#
# COMPACT_ATOMS: atom_id res chain seq x y z
N MET A 1 15.59 1.10 5.97
CA MET A 1 15.21 1.31 4.55
C MET A 1 14.09 0.35 4.21
N ILE A 2 13.08 0.81 3.47
CA ILE A 2 12.06 -0.07 2.89
C ILE A 2 12.57 -0.56 1.52
N THR A 3 12.51 -1.86 1.26
CA THR A 3 12.90 -2.44 -0.04
C THR A 3 11.72 -2.51 -1.01
N CYS A 4 12.01 -2.69 -2.30
CA CYS A 4 10.99 -2.91 -3.34
C CYS A 4 10.12 -4.13 -3.03
N GLU A 5 10.72 -5.24 -2.59
CA GLU A 5 9.99 -6.47 -2.23
C GLU A 5 9.04 -6.22 -1.05
N LYS A 6 9.49 -5.42 -0.07
CA LYS A 6 8.67 -5.07 1.09
C LYS A 6 7.49 -4.20 0.69
N LEU A 7 7.67 -3.22 -0.20
CA LEU A 7 6.57 -2.41 -0.76
C LEU A 7 5.56 -3.27 -1.52
N ASP A 8 6.05 -4.21 -2.32
CA ASP A 8 5.17 -5.12 -3.06
C ASP A 8 4.39 -6.05 -2.13
N GLN A 9 5.00 -6.52 -1.05
CA GLN A 9 4.31 -7.30 -0.03
C GLN A 9 3.21 -6.47 0.65
N ILE A 10 3.54 -5.26 1.10
CA ILE A 10 2.58 -4.34 1.73
C ILE A 10 1.41 -4.04 0.78
N ASN A 11 1.69 -3.78 -0.50
CA ASN A 11 0.67 -3.55 -1.52
C ASN A 11 -0.26 -4.75 -1.71
N ARG A 12 0.27 -5.97 -1.71
CA ARG A 12 -0.54 -7.20 -1.80
C ARG A 12 -1.46 -7.36 -0.59
N ASP A 13 -0.95 -7.07 0.60
CA ASP A 13 -1.74 -7.18 1.83
C ASP A 13 -2.85 -6.14 1.88
N HIS A 14 -2.56 -4.87 1.57
CA HIS A 14 -3.58 -3.82 1.45
C HIS A 14 -4.60 -4.11 0.36
N ALA A 15 -4.20 -4.69 -0.78
CA ALA A 15 -5.15 -5.07 -1.82
C ALA A 15 -6.10 -6.19 -1.35
N ARG A 16 -5.60 -7.14 -0.54
CA ARG A 16 -6.42 -8.20 0.06
C ARG A 16 -7.40 -7.63 1.09
N GLU A 17 -6.94 -6.71 1.93
CA GLU A 17 -7.78 -5.98 2.89
C GLU A 17 -8.88 -5.18 2.16
N LEU A 18 -8.51 -4.41 1.14
CA LEU A 18 -9.44 -3.63 0.32
C LEU A 18 -10.52 -4.50 -0.32
N LYS A 19 -10.15 -5.68 -0.85
CA LYS A 19 -11.11 -6.64 -1.42
C LYS A 19 -12.11 -7.12 -0.35
N ARG A 20 -11.65 -7.37 0.88
CA ARG A 20 -12.54 -7.76 1.99
C ARG A 20 -13.47 -6.61 2.36
N LEU A 21 -12.95 -5.39 2.53
CA LEU A 21 -13.75 -4.20 2.89
C LEU A 21 -14.85 -3.88 1.86
N ARG A 22 -14.57 -4.09 0.58
CA ARG A 22 -15.56 -3.90 -0.49
C ARG A 22 -16.65 -4.96 -0.51
N ALA A 23 -16.37 -6.15 0.01
CA ALA A 23 -17.31 -7.27 0.02
C ALA A 23 -18.15 -7.37 1.31
N MET A 24 -17.83 -6.55 2.33
CA MET A 24 -18.53 -6.57 3.61
C MET A 24 -19.52 -5.41 3.75
N THR A 25 -20.59 -5.64 4.50
CA THR A 25 -21.52 -4.59 4.93
C THR A 25 -20.92 -3.76 6.06
N ASP A 26 -21.51 -2.59 6.34
CA ASP A 26 -21.05 -1.73 7.44
C ASP A 26 -21.15 -2.45 8.80
N SER A 27 -22.20 -3.25 9.03
CA SER A 27 -22.34 -4.05 10.24
C SER A 27 -21.25 -5.14 10.37
N GLN A 28 -20.87 -5.79 9.28
CA GLN A 28 -19.76 -6.74 9.28
C GLN A 28 -18.42 -6.05 9.53
N TYR A 29 -18.25 -4.83 9.00
CA TYR A 29 -17.09 -4.01 9.22
C TYR A 29 -16.93 -3.61 10.70
N GLU A 30 -18.01 -3.26 11.40
CA GLU A 30 -17.97 -2.93 12.84
C GLU A 30 -17.41 -4.06 13.71
N GLY A 31 -17.71 -5.32 13.36
CA GLY A 31 -17.09 -6.48 14.01
C GLY A 31 -15.64 -6.73 13.57
N PHE A 32 -15.33 -6.43 12.30
CA PHE A 32 -14.01 -6.63 11.70
C PHE A 32 -12.98 -5.56 12.10
N LYS A 33 -13.39 -4.30 12.31
CA LYS A 33 -12.49 -3.16 12.50
C LYS A 33 -11.55 -3.31 13.70
N LYS A 34 -11.96 -4.09 14.71
CA LYS A 34 -11.13 -4.48 15.88
C LYS A 34 -9.88 -5.31 15.51
N ASN A 35 -9.93 -6.01 14.39
CA ASN A 35 -8.83 -6.82 13.86
C ASN A 35 -8.20 -6.17 12.61
N PHE A 36 -8.67 -4.97 12.24
CA PHE A 36 -8.19 -4.26 11.08
C PHE A 36 -7.07 -3.31 11.50
N THR A 37 -5.93 -3.39 10.83
CA THR A 37 -4.70 -2.67 11.19
C THR A 37 -4.93 -1.16 11.37
N ILE A 38 -5.84 -0.58 10.59
CA ILE A 38 -6.18 0.86 10.66
C ILE A 38 -7.32 1.11 11.66
N GLY A 39 -8.31 0.21 11.76
CA GLY A 39 -9.45 0.34 12.69
C GLY A 39 -9.07 0.21 14.17
N ILE A 40 -7.88 -0.34 14.47
CA ILE A 40 -7.28 -0.30 15.81
C ILE A 40 -6.82 1.11 16.19
N LEU A 41 -6.39 1.91 15.22
CA LEU A 41 -5.85 3.26 15.45
C LEU A 41 -6.96 4.30 15.59
N ASP A 42 -8.08 4.09 14.90
CA ASP A 42 -9.27 4.94 14.99
C ASP A 42 -10.54 4.09 15.04
N PRO A 43 -11.16 3.94 16.23
CA PRO A 43 -12.40 3.19 16.41
C PRO A 43 -13.60 3.80 15.69
N GLU A 44 -13.59 5.09 15.36
CA GLU A 44 -14.69 5.79 14.68
C GLU A 44 -14.56 5.73 13.16
N LEU A 45 -13.45 5.19 12.64
CA LEU A 45 -13.19 5.09 11.22
C LEU A 45 -14.26 4.27 10.50
N SER A 46 -15.00 4.88 9.59
CA SER A 46 -16.01 4.19 8.79
C SER A 46 -15.40 3.26 7.75
N ARG A 47 -16.20 2.31 7.26
CA ARG A 47 -15.77 1.38 6.19
C ARG A 47 -15.34 2.11 4.91
N PHE A 48 -16.02 3.20 4.56
CA PHE A 48 -15.71 3.99 3.37
C PHE A 48 -14.38 4.73 3.53
N GLU A 49 -14.13 5.36 4.68
CA GLU A 49 -12.86 6.02 4.95
C GLU A 49 -11.70 5.02 4.98
N ALA A 50 -11.90 3.85 5.58
CA ALA A 50 -10.93 2.76 5.55
C ALA A 50 -10.56 2.33 4.12
N ILE A 51 -11.55 2.25 3.22
CA ILE A 51 -11.35 1.95 1.80
C ILE A 51 -10.49 3.03 1.13
N ASP A 52 -10.82 4.30 1.35
CA ASP A 52 -10.11 5.43 0.73
C ASP A 52 -8.67 5.55 1.23
N ILE A 53 -8.44 5.29 2.52
CA ILE A 53 -7.09 5.24 3.10
C ILE A 53 -6.28 4.13 2.45
N LEU A 54 -6.82 2.91 2.32
CA LEU A 54 -6.11 1.80 1.68
C LEU A 54 -5.78 2.10 0.22
N ILE A 55 -6.70 2.71 -0.54
CA ILE A 55 -6.46 3.13 -1.92
C ILE A 55 -5.33 4.17 -2.00
N SER A 56 -5.27 5.08 -1.03
CA SER A 56 -4.21 6.09 -0.93
C SER A 56 -2.86 5.46 -0.60
N MET A 57 -2.80 4.54 0.37
CA MET A 57 -1.59 3.81 0.77
C MET A 57 -1.01 2.97 -0.39
N ILE A 58 -1.81 2.06 -0.94
CA ILE A 58 -2.04 1.93 -2.39
C ILE A 58 -1.11 2.69 -3.34
N ALA A 59 -1.64 3.83 -3.77
CA ALA A 59 -1.04 4.73 -4.73
C ALA A 59 0.33 5.27 -4.27
N VAL A 60 0.48 5.60 -2.99
CA VAL A 60 1.74 6.09 -2.42
C VAL A 60 2.84 5.05 -2.54
N ASN A 61 2.58 3.81 -2.11
CA ASN A 61 3.55 2.72 -2.20
C ASN A 61 3.97 2.44 -3.65
N ARG A 62 3.03 2.54 -4.60
CA ARG A 62 3.36 2.42 -6.04
C ARG A 62 4.20 3.58 -6.58
N LYS A 63 4.04 4.80 -6.04
CA LYS A 63 4.90 5.95 -6.37
C LYS A 63 6.30 5.74 -5.77
N LEU A 64 6.39 5.34 -4.51
CA LEU A 64 7.65 5.04 -3.82
C LEU A 64 8.42 3.93 -4.53
N ARG A 65 7.74 2.85 -4.92
CA ARG A 65 8.37 1.76 -5.68
C ARG A 65 8.98 2.24 -6.99
N ARG A 66 8.26 3.09 -7.73
CA ARG A 66 8.78 3.68 -8.98
C ARG A 66 10.01 4.56 -8.74
N GLY A 67 10.02 5.33 -7.65
CA GLY A 67 11.19 6.11 -7.25
C GLY A 67 12.39 5.23 -6.89
N LEU A 68 12.17 4.10 -6.23
CA LEU A 68 13.23 3.14 -5.88
C LEU A 68 13.77 2.39 -7.10
N SER A 69 12.92 1.97 -8.04
CA SER A 69 13.35 1.33 -9.29
C SER A 69 14.03 2.29 -10.26
N GLY A 70 13.74 3.58 -10.17
CA GLY A 70 14.37 4.62 -11.00
C GLY A 70 15.84 4.89 -10.64
N ASN A 71 16.29 4.47 -9.45
CA ASN A 71 17.67 4.63 -9.01
C ASN A 71 18.62 3.50 -9.48
N GLU A 72 18.11 2.45 -10.14
CA GLU A 72 18.94 1.33 -10.63
C GLU A 72 19.48 1.55 -12.05
N VAL A 73 19.05 2.60 -12.76
CA VAL A 73 19.47 2.88 -14.15
C VAL A 73 20.14 4.25 -14.26
N SER A 74 21.31 4.39 -13.65
CA SER A 74 22.25 5.47 -14.02
C SER A 74 23.70 5.05 -13.78
N HIS A 75 24.15 4.05 -14.54
CA HIS A 75 25.57 3.87 -14.87
C HIS A 75 25.68 3.22 -16.26
N ASN A 76 25.24 3.94 -17.29
CA ASN A 76 25.78 3.73 -18.63
C ASN A 76 26.85 4.79 -18.85
N ASN A 77 28.10 4.41 -18.61
CA ASN A 77 29.25 5.19 -19.01
C ASN A 77 29.89 4.47 -20.21
N PRO A 78 29.71 4.93 -21.46
CA PRO A 78 30.64 4.57 -22.52
C PRO A 78 31.80 5.57 -22.42
N GLY A 79 32.75 5.30 -21.51
CA GLY A 79 34.11 5.78 -21.72
C GLY A 79 34.61 5.04 -22.96
N GLY A 80 34.97 5.72 -24.04
CA GLY A 80 36.18 6.53 -24.09
C GLY A 80 37.26 5.63 -24.66
N GLU A 81 37.23 5.45 -25.99
CA GLU A 81 38.35 4.88 -26.74
C GLU A 81 39.09 6.06 -27.37
N GLU A 82 40.34 6.21 -26.94
CA GLU A 82 41.38 7.05 -27.56
C GLU A 82 41.80 6.50 -28.92
#